data_AF-A0A963DDK9-F1
#
_entry.id   AF-A0A963DDK9-F1
#
_cell.length_a   1.000
_cell.length_b   1.000
_cell.length_c   1.000
_cell.angle_alpha   90.00
_cell.angle_beta   90.00
_cell.angle_gamma   90.00
#
_symmetry.space_group_name_H-M   'P 1'
#
loop_
_entity.id
_entity.type
_entity.pdbx_description
1 polymer ?
#
loop_
_entity_poly.entity_id
_entity_poly.type
_entity_poly.pdbx_seq_one_letter_code
_entity_poly.pdbx_strand_id
1 'polypeptide(L)'
;MIDPSGLKSITGGIFRANPVYEIVLLDRLPEVYRDAFEAEAEQDPELHGVLWPTSGQGLSPKTICHETALLLHSLRQPGPLPAYVRTRLGPDCNRTVAELVLDGVLELAMGPDAGFVSGPAAHALIHRDEAFALGQGRIAALSRDALRYGQGLRVEGSGELSSRLYAYNTVPITAAWREKLSTLETIEDFLGIRGDSATRRLLERHWVRLGEGEGNDGWLMWRPRHARPRGARADEIRRFKLYVSPRPEALPQAWPDVVDVFARSGVAAFKIGRDVSGLLRPDKIVAYLDSFEELADLAVRLQERLVGCPAQGTPFTAGIDDAGLLSWGMDPPSEERMPGSGLPESWRLWVTNRLAVALAAAKVTCAGIEPWQFALRRLSIEGVDIDTWAPDRQRWHEKRRG
;
A
#
# COMPACT_ATOMS: atom_id res chain seq x y z
N MET A 1 -11.09 25.76 0.19
CA MET A 1 -10.41 24.60 0.80
C MET A 1 -9.06 24.46 0.13
N ILE A 2 -7.99 24.34 0.90
CA ILE A 2 -6.63 24.12 0.39
C ILE A 2 -6.56 22.64 -0.02
N ASP A 3 -6.09 22.34 -1.23
CA ASP A 3 -5.86 20.97 -1.69
C ASP A 3 -4.78 20.32 -0.79
N PRO A 4 -5.10 19.26 -0.03
CA PRO A 4 -4.17 18.64 0.91
C PRO A 4 -2.95 18.01 0.23
N SER A 5 -2.99 17.82 -1.09
CA SER A 5 -1.84 17.32 -1.86
C SER A 5 -0.70 18.34 -2.04
N GLY A 6 -0.93 19.62 -1.72
CA GLY A 6 0.10 20.66 -1.85
C GLY A 6 0.51 20.97 -3.30
N LEU A 7 -0.32 20.61 -4.28
CA LEU A 7 -0.04 20.79 -5.69
C LEU A 7 -0.17 22.27 -6.12
N LYS A 8 0.75 22.70 -6.98
CA LYS A 8 0.63 23.90 -7.82
C LYS A 8 -0.32 23.58 -8.97
N SER A 9 -0.99 24.61 -9.49
CA SER A 9 -1.74 24.45 -10.74
C SER A 9 -0.76 24.41 -11.91
N ILE A 10 -0.73 23.31 -12.65
CA ILE A 10 0.14 23.09 -13.80
C ILE A 10 -0.64 23.02 -15.11
N THR A 11 -1.98 23.06 -15.09
CA THR A 11 -2.83 22.87 -16.27
C THR A 11 -2.66 23.93 -17.37
N GLY A 12 -2.06 25.08 -17.05
CA GLY A 12 -1.67 26.11 -18.01
C GLY A 12 -0.27 25.93 -18.63
N GLY A 13 0.45 24.87 -18.25
CA GLY A 13 1.79 24.56 -18.74
C GLY A 13 1.82 24.05 -20.17
N ILE A 14 3.04 23.93 -20.71
CA ILE A 14 3.32 23.26 -21.98
C ILE A 14 3.83 21.85 -21.68
N PHE A 15 3.18 20.88 -22.30
CA PHE A 15 3.41 19.46 -22.08
C PHE A 15 3.85 18.77 -23.36
N ARG A 16 4.54 17.65 -23.23
CA ARG A 16 4.72 16.66 -24.30
C ARG A 16 4.67 15.24 -23.74
N ALA A 17 4.36 14.27 -24.59
CA ALA A 17 4.58 12.86 -24.28
C ALA A 17 6.08 12.62 -24.09
N ASN A 18 6.46 11.83 -23.07
CA ASN A 18 7.86 11.56 -22.81
C ASN A 18 8.48 10.74 -23.97
N PRO A 19 9.49 11.27 -24.69
CA PRO A 19 10.03 10.62 -25.88
C PRO A 19 10.81 9.34 -25.59
N VAL A 20 11.13 9.05 -24.33
CA VAL A 20 11.78 7.79 -23.91
C VAL A 20 10.83 6.59 -23.90
N TYR A 21 9.53 6.83 -24.10
CA TYR A 21 8.52 5.78 -24.23
C TYR A 21 8.01 5.70 -25.67
N GLU A 22 7.80 4.48 -26.13
CA GLU A 22 7.01 4.17 -27.32
C GLU A 22 5.67 3.55 -26.90
N ILE A 23 4.61 3.84 -27.65
CA ILE A 23 3.30 3.21 -27.44
C ILE A 23 3.26 1.92 -28.27
N VAL A 24 3.17 0.78 -27.59
CA VAL A 24 2.97 -0.54 -28.21
C VAL A 24 1.55 -0.99 -27.93
N LEU A 25 0.76 -1.18 -28.99
CA LEU A 25 -0.60 -1.70 -28.88
C LEU A 25 -0.55 -3.18 -28.46
N LEU A 26 -1.59 -3.64 -27.75
CA LEU A 26 -1.65 -5.02 -27.23
C LEU A 26 -1.45 -6.07 -28.33
N ASP A 27 -2.08 -5.88 -29.49
CA ASP A 27 -1.98 -6.76 -30.67
C ASP A 27 -0.59 -6.81 -31.30
N ARG A 28 0.30 -5.87 -30.93
CA ARG A 28 1.67 -5.74 -31.42
C ARG A 28 2.73 -6.06 -30.37
N LEU A 29 2.32 -6.47 -29.17
CA LEU A 29 3.27 -6.91 -28.14
C LEU A 29 4.00 -8.19 -28.59
N PRO A 30 5.30 -8.32 -28.24
CA PRO A 30 6.01 -9.57 -28.42
C PRO A 30 5.29 -10.72 -27.73
N GLU A 31 5.28 -11.90 -28.36
CA GLU A 31 4.51 -13.07 -27.90
C GLU A 31 4.79 -13.45 -26.44
N VAL A 32 6.04 -13.30 -25.99
CA VAL A 32 6.48 -13.54 -24.60
C VAL A 32 5.74 -12.69 -23.56
N TYR A 33 5.23 -11.52 -23.94
CA TYR A 33 4.48 -10.64 -23.06
C TYR A 33 2.98 -10.70 -23.30
N ARG A 34 2.54 -11.28 -24.43
CA ARG A 34 1.13 -11.26 -24.84
C ARG A 34 0.25 -12.03 -23.86
N ASP A 35 0.67 -13.20 -23.41
CA ASP A 35 -0.11 -14.03 -22.47
C ASP A 35 -0.38 -13.31 -21.14
N ALA A 36 0.60 -12.56 -20.63
CA ALA A 36 0.45 -11.80 -19.38
C ALA A 36 -0.55 -10.63 -19.54
N PHE A 37 -0.54 -9.97 -20.70
CA PHE A 37 -1.40 -8.82 -20.98
C PHE A 37 -2.78 -9.20 -21.54
N GLU A 38 -2.94 -10.35 -22.18
CA GLU A 38 -4.24 -10.87 -22.62
C GLU A 38 -5.15 -11.16 -21.43
N ALA A 39 -4.61 -11.81 -20.38
CA ALA A 39 -5.34 -12.02 -19.13
C ALA A 39 -5.73 -10.69 -18.44
N GLU A 40 -4.93 -9.63 -18.59
CA GLU A 40 -5.26 -8.29 -18.10
C GLU A 40 -6.32 -7.60 -18.97
N ALA A 41 -6.22 -7.69 -20.29
CA ALA A 41 -7.17 -7.11 -21.23
C ALA A 41 -8.58 -7.74 -21.11
N GLU A 42 -8.67 -9.02 -20.77
CA GLU A 42 -9.94 -9.68 -20.44
C GLU A 42 -10.59 -9.11 -19.17
N GLN A 43 -9.79 -8.61 -18.23
CA GLN A 43 -10.25 -8.05 -16.95
C GLN A 43 -10.52 -6.55 -17.03
N ASP A 44 -9.84 -5.83 -17.92
CA ASP A 44 -9.95 -4.39 -18.12
C ASP A 44 -10.19 -4.04 -19.60
N PRO A 45 -11.46 -3.82 -20.01
CA PRO A 45 -11.81 -3.45 -21.38
C PRO A 45 -11.22 -2.12 -21.85
N GLU A 46 -10.80 -1.24 -20.93
CA GLU A 46 -10.23 0.06 -21.27
C GLU A 46 -8.75 -0.02 -21.62
N LEU A 47 -8.08 -1.15 -21.31
CA LEU A 47 -6.68 -1.39 -21.62
C LEU A 47 -6.45 -1.33 -23.13
N HIS A 48 -5.57 -0.43 -23.56
CA HIS A 48 -5.32 -0.16 -24.99
C HIS A 48 -3.91 -0.59 -25.44
N GLY A 49 -2.92 -0.46 -24.56
CA GLY A 49 -1.55 -0.78 -24.90
C GLY A 49 -0.59 -0.58 -23.73
N VAL A 50 0.70 -0.58 -24.06
CA VAL A 50 1.81 -0.47 -23.12
C VAL A 50 2.75 0.64 -23.57
N LEU A 51 3.17 1.49 -22.65
CA LEU A 51 4.33 2.36 -22.80
C LEU A 51 5.58 1.54 -22.58
N TRP A 52 6.29 1.28 -23.67
CA TRP A 52 7.52 0.53 -23.65
C TRP A 52 8.72 1.49 -23.60
N PRO A 53 9.66 1.33 -22.66
CA PRO A 53 10.83 2.20 -22.61
C PRO A 53 11.76 1.89 -23.80
N THR A 54 12.07 2.91 -24.61
CA THR A 54 12.93 2.79 -25.80
C THR A 54 14.42 2.79 -25.45
N SER A 55 14.77 3.12 -24.21
CA SER A 55 16.14 3.17 -23.71
C SER A 55 16.24 2.49 -22.34
N GLY A 56 17.35 1.79 -22.08
CA GLY A 56 17.62 1.07 -20.83
C GLY A 56 17.85 1.96 -19.60
N GLN A 57 17.24 3.14 -19.55
CA GLN A 57 17.38 4.15 -18.49
C GLN A 57 16.66 3.78 -17.18
N GLY A 58 16.49 2.49 -16.89
CA GLY A 58 15.85 2.01 -15.66
C GLY A 58 14.35 2.33 -15.55
N LEU A 59 13.69 2.68 -16.66
CA LEU A 59 12.25 2.88 -16.72
C LEU A 59 11.53 1.54 -16.88
N SER A 60 10.41 1.37 -16.17
CA SER A 60 9.56 0.19 -16.32
C SER A 60 8.50 0.40 -17.42
N PRO A 61 8.07 -0.68 -18.10
CA PRO A 61 6.85 -0.65 -18.90
C PRO A 61 5.64 -0.20 -18.06
N LYS A 62 4.66 0.43 -18.70
CA LYS A 62 3.40 0.88 -18.06
C LYS A 62 2.22 0.57 -18.95
N THR A 63 1.13 0.04 -18.40
CA THR A 63 -0.13 -0.11 -19.14
C THR A 63 -0.82 1.24 -19.31
N ILE A 64 -1.56 1.40 -20.42
CA ILE A 64 -2.33 2.61 -20.71
C ILE A 64 -3.72 2.28 -21.25
N CYS A 65 -4.69 3.10 -20.87
CA CYS A 65 -6.02 3.08 -21.45
C CYS A 65 -6.11 3.89 -22.76
N HIS A 66 -7.25 3.80 -23.44
CA HIS A 66 -7.54 4.51 -24.69
C HIS A 66 -7.36 6.04 -24.55
N GLU A 67 -7.81 6.62 -23.45
CA GLU A 67 -7.71 8.05 -23.18
C GLU A 67 -6.28 8.52 -23.01
N THR A 68 -5.49 7.73 -22.28
CA THR A 68 -4.08 8.03 -22.06
C THR A 68 -3.33 7.92 -23.37
N ALA A 69 -3.63 6.91 -24.20
CA ALA A 69 -3.07 6.81 -25.55
C ALA A 69 -3.43 8.02 -26.43
N LEU A 70 -4.69 8.46 -26.43
CA LEU A 70 -5.13 9.65 -27.18
C LEU A 70 -4.42 10.93 -26.70
N LEU A 71 -4.22 11.07 -25.38
CA LEU A 71 -3.49 12.19 -24.79
C LEU A 71 -2.04 12.21 -25.25
N LEU A 72 -1.35 11.07 -25.17
CA LEU A 72 0.03 10.96 -25.60
C LEU A 72 0.19 11.18 -27.09
N HIS A 73 -0.76 10.72 -27.90
CA HIS A 73 -0.79 11.02 -29.33
C HIS A 73 -0.94 12.52 -29.61
N SER A 74 -1.85 13.18 -28.88
CA SER A 74 -2.11 14.62 -29.01
C SER A 74 -0.93 15.49 -28.57
N LEU A 75 -0.10 14.98 -27.65
CA LEU A 75 1.06 15.65 -27.07
C LEU A 75 2.40 15.13 -27.62
N ARG A 76 2.41 14.47 -28.80
CA ARG A 76 3.67 14.09 -29.47
C ARG A 76 4.55 15.30 -29.78
N GLN A 77 3.93 16.45 -30.00
CA GLN A 77 4.61 17.74 -30.11
C GLN A 77 4.30 18.57 -28.86
N PRO A 78 5.25 19.39 -28.38
CA PRO A 78 5.00 20.30 -27.28
C PRO A 78 3.77 21.18 -27.50
N GLY A 79 2.87 21.22 -26.52
CA GLY A 79 1.68 22.04 -26.60
C GLY A 79 0.93 22.16 -25.27
N PRO A 80 -0.10 23.03 -25.22
CA PRO A 80 -0.97 23.10 -24.06
C PRO A 80 -1.76 21.79 -23.90
N LEU A 81 -2.26 21.54 -22.69
CA LEU A 81 -3.14 20.40 -22.45
C LEU A 81 -4.37 20.46 -23.38
N PRO A 82 -4.75 19.37 -24.08
CA PRO A 82 -5.91 19.37 -24.95
C PRO A 82 -7.21 19.69 -24.20
N ALA A 83 -8.14 20.41 -24.86
CA ALA A 83 -9.39 20.84 -24.22
C ALA A 83 -10.25 19.67 -23.72
N TYR A 84 -10.29 18.56 -24.45
CA TYR A 84 -11.08 17.38 -24.06
C TYR A 84 -10.61 16.78 -22.72
N VAL A 85 -9.32 16.85 -22.42
CA VAL A 85 -8.76 16.35 -21.14
C VAL A 85 -9.26 17.19 -19.98
N ARG A 86 -9.23 18.53 -20.13
CA ARG A 86 -9.75 19.45 -19.10
C ARG A 86 -11.23 19.24 -18.85
N THR A 87 -12.01 19.11 -19.92
CA THR A 87 -13.46 18.91 -19.82
C THR A 87 -13.78 17.57 -19.16
N ARG A 88 -13.09 16.49 -19.55
CA ARG A 88 -13.38 15.14 -19.03
C ARG A 88 -12.95 14.95 -17.58
N LEU A 89 -11.75 15.40 -17.22
CA LEU A 89 -11.22 15.25 -15.87
C LEU A 89 -11.80 16.29 -14.89
N GLY A 90 -12.31 17.41 -15.40
CA GLY A 90 -12.96 18.44 -14.59
C GLY A 90 -12.08 18.90 -13.42
N PRO A 91 -12.58 18.87 -12.17
CA PRO A 91 -11.81 19.26 -10.98
C PRO A 91 -10.51 18.46 -10.76
N ASP A 92 -10.45 17.20 -11.17
CA ASP A 92 -9.29 16.32 -10.96
C ASP A 92 -8.18 16.52 -11.99
N CYS A 93 -8.43 17.33 -13.04
CA CYS A 93 -7.52 17.52 -14.16
C CYS A 93 -6.08 17.85 -13.72
N ASN A 94 -5.91 18.78 -12.78
CA ASN A 94 -4.59 19.17 -12.31
C ASN A 94 -3.85 18.01 -11.64
N ARG A 95 -4.55 17.22 -10.82
CA ARG A 95 -4.00 16.09 -10.07
C ARG A 95 -3.58 14.97 -11.01
N THR A 96 -4.48 14.53 -11.90
CA THR A 96 -4.20 13.46 -12.85
C THR A 96 -3.04 13.81 -13.79
N VAL A 97 -2.98 15.05 -14.27
CA VAL A 97 -1.85 15.49 -15.10
C VAL A 97 -0.55 15.54 -14.30
N ALA A 98 -0.59 15.96 -13.03
CA ALA A 98 0.58 15.93 -12.16
C ALA A 98 1.07 14.49 -11.91
N GLU A 99 0.17 13.53 -11.70
CA GLU A 99 0.49 12.10 -11.59
C GLU A 99 1.22 11.62 -12.86
N LEU A 100 0.68 11.91 -14.05
CA LEU A 100 1.31 11.53 -15.32
C LEU A 100 2.71 12.14 -15.50
N VAL A 101 2.93 13.39 -15.06
CA VAL A 101 4.27 14.00 -15.13
C VAL A 101 5.22 13.36 -14.11
N LEU A 102 4.78 13.15 -12.87
CA LEU A 102 5.61 12.54 -11.81
C LEU A 102 5.88 11.04 -12.04
N ASP A 103 5.06 10.38 -12.84
CA ASP A 103 5.26 8.98 -13.24
C ASP A 103 6.15 8.86 -14.49
N GLY A 104 6.61 9.97 -15.05
CA GLY A 104 7.47 9.99 -16.23
C GLY A 104 6.73 9.78 -17.55
N VAL A 105 5.40 9.79 -17.56
CA VAL A 105 4.57 9.55 -18.76
C VAL A 105 4.48 10.83 -19.61
N LEU A 106 4.28 11.96 -18.95
CA LEU A 106 4.34 13.29 -19.57
C LEU A 106 5.57 14.05 -19.10
N GLU A 107 6.04 14.98 -19.91
CA GLU A 107 7.03 15.98 -19.49
C GLU A 107 6.41 17.38 -19.50
N LEU A 108 6.85 18.20 -18.55
CA LEU A 108 6.44 19.60 -18.36
C LEU A 108 7.61 20.52 -18.73
N ALA A 109 7.33 21.58 -19.49
CA ALA A 109 8.34 22.59 -19.83
C ALA A 109 8.79 23.38 -18.59
N MET A 110 10.09 23.57 -18.40
CA MET A 110 10.67 24.39 -17.31
C MET A 110 10.63 25.91 -17.60
N GLY A 111 10.18 26.28 -18.79
CA GLY A 111 10.22 27.64 -19.34
C GLY A 111 10.40 27.57 -20.86
N PRO A 112 10.42 28.72 -21.56
CA PRO A 112 10.52 28.76 -23.02
C PRO A 112 11.76 28.05 -23.58
N ASP A 113 12.89 28.12 -22.87
CA ASP A 113 14.20 27.63 -23.35
C ASP A 113 14.87 26.59 -22.42
N ALA A 114 14.22 26.23 -21.30
CA ALA A 114 14.82 25.43 -20.24
C ALA A 114 14.58 23.91 -20.39
N GLY A 115 13.99 23.48 -21.50
CA GLY A 115 13.71 22.07 -21.78
C GLY A 115 12.50 21.51 -21.03
N PHE A 116 12.39 20.18 -21.02
CA PHE A 116 11.27 19.42 -20.48
C PHE A 116 11.75 18.51 -19.35
N VAL A 117 10.93 18.39 -18.31
CA VAL A 117 11.22 17.54 -17.14
C VAL A 117 10.03 16.68 -16.78
N SER A 118 10.31 15.53 -16.19
CA SER A 118 9.32 14.62 -15.62
C SER A 118 9.87 13.96 -14.36
N GLY A 119 9.04 13.16 -13.70
CA GLY A 119 9.45 12.38 -12.55
C GLY A 119 9.94 13.25 -11.38
N PRO A 120 11.00 12.81 -10.68
CA PRO A 120 11.63 13.56 -9.60
C PRO A 120 12.07 14.97 -10.03
N ALA A 121 12.57 15.15 -11.26
CA ALA A 121 13.02 16.44 -11.76
C ALA A 121 11.90 17.48 -11.88
N ALA A 122 10.65 17.04 -12.06
CA ALA A 122 9.48 17.92 -12.12
C ALA A 122 8.95 18.32 -10.73
N HIS A 123 9.48 17.76 -9.64
CA HIS A 123 8.92 17.93 -8.30
C HIS A 123 8.72 19.41 -7.91
N ALA A 124 9.75 20.24 -8.07
CA ALA A 124 9.71 21.65 -7.68
C ALA A 124 8.70 22.50 -8.49
N LEU A 125 8.37 22.09 -9.72
CA LEU A 125 7.37 22.74 -10.56
C LEU A 125 5.95 22.35 -10.16
N ILE A 126 5.78 21.14 -9.61
CA ILE A 126 4.48 20.55 -9.32
C ILE A 126 4.06 20.81 -7.87
N HIS A 127 4.98 20.74 -6.91
CA HIS A 127 4.66 20.95 -5.49
C HIS A 127 4.94 22.39 -5.05
N ARG A 128 4.14 22.87 -4.10
CA ARG A 128 4.41 24.10 -3.36
C ARG A 128 5.65 23.90 -2.47
N ASP A 129 6.43 24.96 -2.31
CA ASP A 129 7.53 25.02 -1.34
C ASP A 129 6.94 25.14 0.07
N GLU A 130 6.30 24.08 0.51
CA GLU A 130 5.80 23.93 1.87
C GLU A 130 6.74 22.99 2.62
N ALA A 131 7.10 23.41 3.84
CA ALA A 131 7.90 22.58 4.73
C ALA A 131 7.26 21.21 4.86
N PHE A 132 8.07 20.17 4.71
CA PHE A 132 7.62 18.81 4.86
C PHE A 132 7.29 18.58 6.35
N ALA A 133 6.02 18.75 6.72
CA ALA A 133 5.54 18.29 8.02
C ALA A 133 5.72 16.77 8.06
N LEU A 134 6.33 16.27 9.12
CA LEU A 134 6.48 14.84 9.35
C LEU A 134 5.60 14.50 10.54
N GLY A 135 4.65 13.59 10.32
CA GLY A 135 3.79 13.07 11.38
C GLY A 135 4.54 12.72 12.67
N GLN A 136 3.93 13.05 13.79
CA GLN A 136 4.45 12.71 15.11
C GLN A 136 3.97 11.32 15.52
N GLY A 137 4.76 10.60 16.31
CA GLY A 137 4.41 9.25 16.80
C GLY A 137 5.29 8.12 16.24
N ARG A 138 5.22 6.96 16.91
CA ARG A 138 6.13 5.83 16.65
C ARG A 138 5.98 5.23 15.26
N ILE A 139 4.75 5.07 14.77
CA ILE A 139 4.49 4.45 13.46
C ILE A 139 4.97 5.35 12.31
N ALA A 140 4.72 6.67 12.40
CA ALA A 140 5.23 7.63 11.43
C ALA A 140 6.76 7.64 11.40
N ALA A 141 7.41 7.58 12.58
CA ALA A 141 8.86 7.46 12.67
C ALA A 141 9.39 6.17 12.00
N LEU A 142 8.81 5.01 12.32
CA LEU A 142 9.19 3.73 11.72
C LEU A 142 9.05 3.74 10.19
N SER A 143 7.99 4.35 9.66
CA SER A 143 7.72 4.42 8.22
C SER A 143 8.73 5.31 7.49
N ARG A 144 9.16 6.42 8.12
CA ARG A 144 10.25 7.25 7.58
C ARG A 144 11.59 6.54 7.62
N ASP A 145 11.89 5.87 8.73
CA ASP A 145 13.14 5.12 8.86
C ASP A 145 13.21 3.99 7.83
N ALA A 146 12.08 3.32 7.57
CA ALA A 146 11.95 2.34 6.50
C ALA A 146 12.28 2.91 5.11
N LEU A 147 11.78 4.11 4.79
CA LEU A 147 12.07 4.76 3.51
C LEU A 147 13.52 5.20 3.38
N ARG A 148 14.12 5.76 4.44
CA ARG A 148 15.54 6.10 4.47
C ARG A 148 16.42 4.85 4.35
N TYR A 149 16.03 3.76 5.00
CA TYR A 149 16.64 2.45 4.82
C TYR A 149 16.56 2.01 3.35
N GLY A 150 15.38 2.04 2.73
CA GLY A 150 15.19 1.69 1.32
C GLY A 150 16.02 2.55 0.34
N GLN A 151 16.15 3.85 0.63
CA GLN A 151 17.00 4.76 -0.13
C GLN A 151 18.48 4.32 -0.08
N GLY A 152 18.95 3.90 1.10
CA GLY A 152 20.33 3.46 1.31
C GLY A 152 20.67 2.09 0.74
N LEU A 153 19.67 1.29 0.33
CA LEU A 153 19.91 -0.04 -0.26
C LEU A 153 20.46 0.05 -1.69
N ARG A 154 21.41 -0.81 -2.03
CA ARG A 154 21.90 -1.02 -3.41
C ARG A 154 21.02 -2.01 -4.17
N VAL A 155 19.73 -1.71 -4.22
CA VAL A 155 18.71 -2.47 -4.96
C VAL A 155 18.17 -1.58 -6.07
N GLU A 156 18.12 -2.14 -7.28
CA GLU A 156 17.66 -1.44 -8.50
C GLU A 156 16.18 -1.73 -8.81
N GLY A 157 15.70 -2.94 -8.51
CA GLY A 157 14.33 -3.35 -8.80
C GLY A 157 13.31 -2.87 -7.75
N SER A 158 12.21 -2.27 -8.21
CA SER A 158 11.09 -1.85 -7.35
C SER A 158 10.44 -3.01 -6.59
N GLY A 159 10.39 -4.22 -7.18
CA GLY A 159 9.83 -5.41 -6.52
C GLY A 159 10.65 -5.86 -5.30
N GLU A 160 11.99 -5.91 -5.40
CA GLU A 160 12.83 -6.21 -4.24
C GLU A 160 12.74 -5.08 -3.21
N LEU A 161 12.76 -3.82 -3.66
CA LEU A 161 12.63 -2.68 -2.76
C LEU A 161 11.31 -2.70 -1.98
N SER A 162 10.19 -3.00 -2.64
CA SER A 162 8.89 -3.17 -1.98
C SER A 162 8.94 -4.28 -0.94
N SER A 163 9.52 -5.44 -1.30
CA SER A 163 9.68 -6.56 -0.37
C SER A 163 10.50 -6.17 0.88
N ARG A 164 11.57 -5.39 0.69
CA ARG A 164 12.41 -4.87 1.79
C ARG A 164 11.66 -3.86 2.67
N LEU A 165 10.88 -2.97 2.08
CA LEU A 165 10.05 -2.01 2.81
C LEU A 165 8.94 -2.73 3.58
N TYR A 166 8.25 -3.68 2.95
CA TYR A 166 7.18 -4.48 3.57
C TYR A 166 7.70 -5.24 4.80
N ALA A 167 8.89 -5.84 4.68
CA ALA A 167 9.55 -6.58 5.75
C ALA A 167 10.25 -5.69 6.79
N TYR A 168 10.29 -4.36 6.62
CA TYR A 168 10.95 -3.46 7.56
C TYR A 168 10.36 -3.61 8.98
N ASN A 169 11.22 -3.47 9.98
CA ASN A 169 10.90 -3.70 11.39
C ASN A 169 10.57 -5.17 11.75
N THR A 170 10.84 -6.15 10.88
CA THR A 170 10.81 -7.58 11.25
C THR A 170 11.95 -7.91 12.21
N VAL A 171 11.66 -8.66 13.28
CA VAL A 171 12.69 -9.11 14.22
C VAL A 171 13.55 -10.20 13.56
N PRO A 172 14.89 -10.13 13.62
CA PRO A 172 15.75 -11.16 13.03
C PRO A 172 15.49 -12.55 13.62
N ILE A 173 15.44 -13.57 12.74
CA ILE A 173 15.34 -14.97 13.15
C ILE A 173 16.70 -15.45 13.70
N THR A 174 16.88 -15.33 15.01
CA THR A 174 18.05 -15.84 15.75
C THR A 174 17.94 -17.35 16.00
N ALA A 175 19.04 -17.97 16.44
CA ALA A 175 19.03 -19.39 16.82
C ALA A 175 18.00 -19.67 17.93
N ALA A 176 17.89 -18.80 18.93
CA ALA A 176 16.91 -18.91 20.01
C ALA A 176 15.47 -18.91 19.49
N TRP A 177 15.14 -18.08 18.49
CA TRP A 177 13.81 -18.08 17.88
C TRP A 177 13.53 -19.35 17.06
N ARG A 178 14.52 -19.86 16.32
CA ARG A 178 14.35 -21.12 15.56
C ARG A 178 14.13 -22.30 16.47
N GLU A 179 14.86 -22.37 17.58
CA GLU A 179 14.70 -23.44 18.56
C GLU A 179 13.32 -23.36 19.22
N LYS A 180 12.93 -22.16 19.69
CA LYS A 180 11.67 -21.92 20.38
C LYS A 180 10.42 -22.11 19.52
N LEU A 181 10.50 -21.78 18.23
CA LEU A 181 9.37 -21.78 17.28
C LEU A 181 9.69 -22.67 16.06
N SER A 182 10.20 -23.88 16.32
CA SER A 182 10.75 -24.79 15.31
C SER A 182 9.67 -25.51 14.49
N THR A 183 8.52 -25.79 15.09
CA THR A 183 7.40 -26.49 14.45
C THR A 183 6.07 -25.80 14.72
N LEU A 184 5.04 -26.17 13.94
CA LEU A 184 3.68 -25.68 14.17
C LEU A 184 3.20 -26.00 15.58
N GLU A 185 3.49 -27.19 16.11
CA GLU A 185 3.13 -27.57 17.48
C GLU A 185 3.76 -26.64 18.52
N THR A 186 5.06 -26.34 18.40
CA THR A 186 5.75 -25.42 19.33
C THR A 186 5.20 -24.00 19.25
N ILE A 187 4.77 -23.58 18.06
CA ILE A 187 4.12 -22.28 17.84
C ILE A 187 2.73 -22.25 18.48
N GLU A 188 1.96 -23.32 18.28
CA GLU A 188 0.64 -23.46 18.87
C GLU A 188 0.72 -23.53 20.41
N ASP A 189 1.73 -24.19 20.97
CA ASP A 189 2.00 -24.18 22.42
C ASP A 189 2.42 -22.78 22.90
N PHE A 190 3.29 -22.09 22.15
CA PHE A 190 3.72 -20.72 22.44
C PHE A 190 2.57 -19.71 22.47
N LEU A 191 1.59 -19.87 21.56
CA LEU A 191 0.36 -19.07 21.53
C LEU A 191 -0.70 -19.60 22.52
N GLY A 192 -0.43 -20.70 23.23
CA GLY A 192 -1.39 -21.33 24.11
C GLY A 192 -2.67 -21.76 23.38
N ILE A 193 -2.60 -22.20 22.13
CA ILE A 193 -3.77 -22.69 21.35
C ILE A 193 -3.86 -24.23 21.34
N ARG A 194 -3.00 -24.90 22.10
CA ARG A 194 -2.99 -26.34 22.39
C ARG A 194 -3.22 -26.62 23.88
N GLY A 195 -3.34 -27.91 24.22
CA GLY A 195 -3.53 -28.37 25.60
C GLY A 195 -4.88 -27.96 26.17
N ASP A 196 -4.97 -27.79 27.50
CA ASP A 196 -6.17 -27.30 28.20
C ASP A 196 -6.02 -25.82 28.60
N SER A 197 -5.56 -24.99 27.66
CA SER A 197 -5.36 -23.56 27.88
C SER A 197 -6.68 -22.77 27.84
N ALA A 198 -6.71 -21.61 28.50
CA ALA A 198 -7.85 -20.70 28.42
C ALA A 198 -8.07 -20.16 27.00
N THR A 199 -6.98 -19.80 26.29
CA THR A 199 -7.03 -19.27 24.92
C THR A 199 -7.62 -20.29 23.94
N ARG A 200 -7.23 -21.57 24.04
CA ARG A 200 -7.80 -22.62 23.20
C ARG A 200 -9.31 -22.74 23.42
N ARG A 201 -9.76 -22.82 24.68
CA ARG A 201 -11.20 -22.92 25.00
C ARG A 201 -11.99 -21.72 24.48
N LEU A 202 -11.40 -20.53 24.55
CA LEU A 202 -12.00 -19.30 24.01
C LEU A 202 -12.11 -19.35 22.47
N LEU A 203 -11.05 -19.76 21.79
CA LEU A 203 -11.05 -19.97 20.33
C LEU A 203 -12.09 -21.00 19.91
N GLU A 204 -12.12 -22.17 20.55
CA GLU A 204 -13.08 -23.23 20.23
C GLU A 204 -14.52 -22.78 20.46
N ARG A 205 -14.78 -21.98 21.50
CA ARG A 205 -16.12 -21.46 21.81
C ARG A 205 -16.63 -20.46 20.78
N HIS A 206 -15.81 -19.47 20.42
CA HIS A 206 -16.29 -18.31 19.65
C HIS A 206 -15.91 -18.37 18.15
N TRP A 207 -14.95 -19.20 17.78
CA TRP A 207 -14.28 -19.13 16.48
C TRP A 207 -14.21 -20.49 15.77
N VAL A 208 -14.08 -20.42 14.46
CA VAL A 208 -13.78 -21.56 13.59
C VAL A 208 -12.46 -21.25 12.88
N ARG A 209 -11.45 -22.11 13.09
CA ARG A 209 -10.18 -22.05 12.35
C ARG A 209 -10.45 -22.43 10.90
N LEU A 210 -9.95 -21.64 9.97
CA LEU A 210 -10.01 -21.96 8.55
C LEU A 210 -8.91 -22.98 8.23
N GLY A 211 -9.27 -23.96 7.39
CA GLY A 211 -8.35 -25.00 6.95
C GLY A 211 -7.23 -24.43 6.07
N GLU A 212 -6.22 -25.27 5.86
CA GLU A 212 -5.18 -25.01 4.86
C GLU A 212 -5.84 -25.07 3.48
N GLY A 213 -5.81 -23.95 2.77
CA GLY A 213 -6.33 -23.81 1.42
C GLY A 213 -5.45 -22.84 0.64
N GLU A 214 -5.52 -22.89 -0.69
CA GLU A 214 -4.80 -21.99 -1.58
C GLU A 214 -5.07 -20.53 -1.16
N GLY A 215 -4.01 -19.81 -0.77
CA GLY A 215 -4.08 -18.41 -0.31
C GLY A 215 -3.92 -18.17 1.20
N ASN A 216 -3.85 -19.20 2.04
CA ASN A 216 -3.59 -19.09 3.49
C ASN A 216 -2.13 -19.37 3.91
N ASP A 217 -1.21 -19.47 2.95
CA ASP A 217 0.19 -19.79 3.22
C ASP A 217 0.82 -18.79 4.19
N GLY A 218 1.34 -19.32 5.30
CA GLY A 218 1.98 -18.54 6.37
C GLY A 218 1.05 -17.97 7.46
N TRP A 219 -0.27 -18.24 7.43
CA TRP A 219 -1.22 -17.71 8.41
C TRP A 219 -2.06 -18.77 9.11
N LEU A 220 -2.32 -18.56 10.40
CA LEU A 220 -3.44 -19.16 11.12
C LEU A 220 -4.59 -18.17 11.09
N MET A 221 -5.76 -18.59 10.60
CA MET A 221 -6.91 -17.71 10.41
C MET A 221 -8.17 -18.25 11.07
N TRP A 222 -8.96 -17.35 11.64
CA TRP A 222 -10.23 -17.65 12.29
C TRP A 222 -11.35 -16.73 11.79
N ARG A 223 -12.56 -17.29 11.75
CA ARG A 223 -13.82 -16.55 11.55
C ARG A 223 -14.80 -16.82 12.70
N PRO A 224 -15.74 -15.92 13.00
CA PRO A 224 -16.74 -16.15 14.03
C PRO A 224 -17.54 -17.42 13.74
N ARG A 225 -17.80 -18.22 14.78
CA ARG A 225 -18.61 -19.44 14.67
C ARG A 225 -20.06 -19.17 14.29
N HIS A 226 -20.61 -18.05 14.77
CA HIS A 226 -21.99 -17.62 14.53
C HIS A 226 -22.04 -16.41 13.60
N ALA A 227 -21.25 -16.41 12.52
CA ALA A 227 -21.33 -15.38 11.50
C ALA A 227 -22.71 -15.42 10.82
N ARG A 228 -23.38 -14.27 10.70
CA ARG A 228 -24.59 -14.17 9.87
C ARG A 228 -24.22 -14.50 8.42
N PRO A 229 -25.01 -15.33 7.70
CA PRO A 229 -24.80 -15.50 6.27
C PRO A 229 -24.94 -14.11 5.61
N ARG A 230 -23.88 -13.67 4.95
CA ARG A 230 -23.87 -12.43 4.18
C ARG A 230 -23.83 -12.79 2.70
N GLY A 231 -24.54 -12.00 1.88
CA GLY A 231 -24.49 -12.16 0.43
C GLY A 231 -23.11 -11.82 -0.13
N ALA A 232 -22.81 -12.29 -1.35
CA ALA A 232 -21.51 -12.13 -2.04
C ALA A 232 -20.95 -10.70 -2.07
N ARG A 233 -21.81 -9.68 -1.98
CA ARG A 233 -21.43 -8.26 -1.89
C ARG A 233 -20.70 -7.88 -0.60
N ALA A 234 -20.73 -8.72 0.43
CA ALA A 234 -20.15 -8.43 1.74
C ALA A 234 -18.68 -8.83 1.89
N ASP A 235 -18.15 -9.69 1.03
CA ASP A 235 -16.72 -10.02 1.07
C ASP A 235 -15.86 -8.88 0.48
N GLU A 236 -16.44 -7.99 -0.33
CA GLU A 236 -15.85 -6.70 -0.75
C GLU A 236 -15.82 -5.62 0.36
N ILE A 237 -16.53 -5.83 1.47
CA ILE A 237 -16.76 -4.83 2.53
C ILE A 237 -15.72 -4.90 3.67
N ARG A 238 -14.90 -5.96 3.73
CA ARG A 238 -13.87 -6.13 4.78
C ARG A 238 -12.60 -5.32 4.51
N ARG A 239 -12.76 -4.01 4.39
CA ARG A 239 -11.68 -3.10 4.00
C ARG A 239 -10.80 -2.70 5.17
N PHE A 240 -11.38 -2.61 6.36
CA PHE A 240 -10.66 -2.10 7.53
C PHE A 240 -9.85 -3.21 8.19
N LYS A 241 -8.58 -2.91 8.44
CA LYS A 241 -7.64 -3.79 9.11
C LYS A 241 -7.13 -3.11 10.36
N LEU A 242 -7.26 -3.79 11.50
CA LEU A 242 -6.57 -3.45 12.73
C LEU A 242 -5.34 -4.34 12.88
N TYR A 243 -4.18 -3.74 13.06
CA TYR A 243 -2.92 -4.41 13.32
C TYR A 243 -2.60 -4.33 14.81
N VAL A 244 -2.31 -5.48 15.42
CA VAL A 244 -1.83 -5.57 16.81
C VAL A 244 -0.38 -6.06 16.79
N SER A 245 0.55 -5.24 17.24
CA SER A 245 1.99 -5.45 17.03
C SER A 245 2.78 -5.47 18.35
N PRO A 246 2.52 -6.44 19.24
CA PRO A 246 3.36 -6.62 20.42
C PRO A 246 4.76 -7.08 19.98
N ARG A 247 5.77 -6.82 20.81
CA ARG A 247 7.07 -7.47 20.64
C ARG A 247 6.91 -8.99 20.75
N PRO A 248 7.65 -9.80 19.97
CA PRO A 248 7.48 -11.25 19.97
C PRO A 248 7.64 -11.87 21.36
N GLU A 249 8.48 -11.32 22.23
CA GLU A 249 8.69 -11.78 23.60
C GLU A 249 7.46 -11.60 24.49
N ALA A 250 6.63 -10.59 24.22
CA ALA A 250 5.40 -10.29 24.96
C ALA A 250 4.16 -10.97 24.34
N LEU A 251 4.31 -11.65 23.20
CA LEU A 251 3.21 -12.23 22.45
C LEU A 251 2.41 -13.29 23.25
N PRO A 252 3.03 -14.23 23.99
CA PRO A 252 2.28 -15.23 24.78
C PRO A 252 1.39 -14.61 25.86
N GLN A 253 1.81 -13.47 26.43
CA GLN A 253 1.06 -12.75 27.45
C GLN A 253 -0.05 -11.89 26.82
N ALA A 254 0.22 -11.23 25.71
CA ALA A 254 -0.75 -10.35 25.05
C ALA A 254 -1.84 -11.12 24.28
N TRP A 255 -1.49 -12.28 23.70
CA TRP A 255 -2.38 -13.00 22.80
C TRP A 255 -3.71 -13.45 23.42
N PRO A 256 -3.77 -14.04 24.65
CA PRO A 256 -5.03 -14.40 25.29
C PRO A 256 -6.00 -13.22 25.39
N ASP A 257 -5.48 -12.04 25.73
CA ASP A 257 -6.25 -10.81 25.88
C ASP A 257 -6.74 -10.27 24.54
N VAL A 258 -5.91 -10.35 23.49
CA VAL A 258 -6.30 -10.00 22.12
C VAL A 258 -7.49 -10.87 21.66
N VAL A 259 -7.40 -12.19 21.85
CA VAL A 259 -8.48 -13.09 21.40
C VAL A 259 -9.76 -12.86 22.22
N ASP A 260 -9.66 -12.63 23.53
CA ASP A 260 -10.84 -12.34 24.38
C ASP A 260 -11.54 -11.05 23.93
N VAL A 261 -10.78 -9.99 23.64
CA VAL A 261 -11.35 -8.74 23.13
C VAL A 261 -11.96 -8.94 21.75
N PHE A 262 -11.31 -9.67 20.83
CA PHE A 262 -11.89 -9.99 19.52
C PHE A 262 -13.21 -10.74 19.64
N ALA A 263 -13.30 -11.72 20.55
CA ALA A 263 -14.52 -12.52 20.76
C ALA A 263 -15.73 -11.67 21.19
N ARG A 264 -15.49 -10.49 21.76
CA ARG A 264 -16.51 -9.56 22.27
C ARG A 264 -16.79 -8.36 21.37
N SER A 265 -16.06 -8.20 20.25
CA SER A 265 -16.01 -6.94 19.49
C SER A 265 -16.41 -7.08 18.01
N GLY A 266 -17.17 -8.11 17.65
CA GLY A 266 -17.75 -8.22 16.30
C GLY A 266 -16.76 -8.43 15.14
N VAL A 267 -15.50 -8.76 15.42
CA VAL A 267 -14.45 -8.96 14.41
C VAL A 267 -14.86 -10.01 13.37
N ALA A 268 -14.81 -9.65 12.08
CA ALA A 268 -15.32 -10.49 10.99
C ALA A 268 -14.39 -11.67 10.67
N ALA A 269 -13.09 -11.48 10.86
CA ALA A 269 -12.06 -12.50 10.84
C ALA A 269 -10.78 -11.94 11.47
N PHE A 270 -9.88 -12.81 11.91
CA PHE A 270 -8.52 -12.39 12.23
C PHE A 270 -7.52 -13.48 11.86
N LYS A 271 -6.25 -13.08 11.77
CA LYS A 271 -5.15 -13.99 11.50
C LYS A 271 -3.92 -13.65 12.34
N ILE A 272 -3.11 -14.67 12.60
CA ILE A 272 -1.78 -14.57 13.20
C ILE A 272 -0.77 -15.39 12.40
N GLY A 273 0.50 -15.00 12.39
CA GLY A 273 1.56 -15.75 11.72
C GLY A 273 1.60 -17.23 12.12
N ARG A 274 1.79 -18.12 11.14
CA ARG A 274 1.80 -19.58 11.32
C ARG A 274 3.16 -20.16 11.66
N ASP A 275 4.23 -19.47 11.27
CA ASP A 275 5.61 -19.90 11.45
C ASP A 275 6.43 -18.84 12.18
N VAL A 276 7.70 -19.15 12.47
CA VAL A 276 8.64 -18.22 13.13
C VAL A 276 8.77 -16.90 12.34
N SER A 277 8.78 -16.93 11.01
CA SER A 277 8.86 -15.72 10.19
C SER A 277 7.58 -14.88 10.35
N GLY A 278 6.42 -15.56 10.35
CA GLY A 278 5.10 -14.98 10.58
C GLY A 278 4.94 -14.33 11.95
N LEU A 279 5.54 -14.88 13.01
CA LEU A 279 5.45 -14.33 14.36
C LEU A 279 6.44 -13.20 14.65
N LEU A 280 7.50 -13.07 13.85
CA LEU A 280 8.50 -12.00 14.01
C LEU A 280 8.22 -10.76 13.13
N ARG A 281 7.29 -10.85 12.17
CA ARG A 281 6.85 -9.71 11.36
C ARG A 281 6.16 -8.63 12.21
N PRO A 282 6.17 -7.36 11.78
CA PRO A 282 5.44 -6.32 12.49
C PRO A 282 3.91 -6.49 12.42
N ASP A 283 3.36 -6.92 11.28
CA ASP A 283 1.93 -7.18 11.02
C ASP A 283 1.47 -8.58 11.46
N LYS A 284 2.05 -9.12 12.55
CA LYS A 284 1.86 -10.52 12.95
C LYS A 284 0.45 -10.88 13.38
N ILE A 285 -0.36 -9.92 13.85
CA ILE A 285 -1.78 -10.09 14.16
C ILE A 285 -2.57 -9.06 13.36
N VAL A 286 -3.59 -9.52 12.62
CA VAL A 286 -4.48 -8.65 11.84
C VAL A 286 -5.93 -9.05 12.08
N ALA A 287 -6.76 -8.10 12.49
CA ALA A 287 -8.21 -8.23 12.56
C ALA A 287 -8.88 -7.47 11.40
N TYR A 288 -9.94 -8.06 10.86
CA TYR A 288 -10.71 -7.53 9.74
C TYR A 288 -12.07 -7.06 10.24
N LEU A 289 -12.45 -5.84 9.86
CA LEU A 289 -13.69 -5.19 10.26
C LEU A 289 -14.42 -4.60 9.05
N ASP A 290 -15.72 -4.39 9.20
CA ASP A 290 -16.57 -3.90 8.11
C ASP A 290 -16.69 -2.38 8.11
N SER A 291 -16.45 -1.74 9.25
CA SER A 291 -16.57 -0.31 9.43
C SER A 291 -15.42 0.27 10.24
N PHE A 292 -15.24 1.59 10.11
CA PHE A 292 -14.23 2.32 10.90
C PHE A 292 -14.68 2.45 12.35
N GLU A 293 -15.98 2.57 12.59
CA GLU A 293 -16.59 2.69 13.91
C GLU A 293 -16.32 1.43 14.75
N GLU A 294 -16.53 0.24 14.18
CA GLU A 294 -16.13 -1.03 14.82
C GLU A 294 -14.63 -1.09 15.10
N LEU A 295 -13.80 -0.56 14.18
CA LEU A 295 -12.35 -0.55 14.35
C LEU A 295 -11.94 0.34 15.52
N ALA A 296 -12.52 1.54 15.63
CA ALA A 296 -12.26 2.48 16.71
C ALA A 296 -12.68 1.89 18.07
N ASP A 297 -13.88 1.30 18.15
CA ASP A 297 -14.38 0.67 19.37
C ASP A 297 -13.51 -0.51 19.82
N LEU A 298 -13.09 -1.35 18.87
CA LEU A 298 -12.17 -2.45 19.14
C LEU A 298 -10.81 -1.94 19.63
N ALA A 299 -10.29 -0.88 19.02
CA ALA A 299 -9.01 -0.30 19.38
C ALA A 299 -9.00 0.23 20.82
N VAL A 300 -10.05 0.94 21.26
CA VAL A 300 -10.19 1.42 22.65
C VAL A 300 -10.11 0.26 23.65
N ARG A 301 -10.87 -0.82 23.41
CA ARG A 301 -10.88 -2.00 24.28
C ARG A 301 -9.51 -2.68 24.35
N LEU A 302 -8.79 -2.74 23.24
CA LEU A 302 -7.43 -3.29 23.21
C LEU A 302 -6.42 -2.39 23.92
N GLN A 303 -6.52 -1.07 23.80
CA GLN A 303 -5.65 -0.14 24.52
C GLN A 303 -5.78 -0.32 26.04
N GLU A 304 -7.01 -0.40 26.53
CA GLU A 304 -7.29 -0.64 27.96
C GLU A 304 -6.76 -2.00 28.44
N ARG A 305 -6.90 -3.04 27.61
CA ARG A 305 -6.50 -4.39 27.99
C ARG A 305 -5.00 -4.62 27.93
N LEU A 306 -4.31 -3.97 27.00
CA LEU A 306 -2.89 -4.18 26.69
C LEU A 306 -1.98 -3.06 27.22
N VAL A 307 -2.42 -2.33 28.25
CA VAL A 307 -1.61 -1.29 28.89
C VAL A 307 -0.23 -1.83 29.28
N GLY A 308 0.81 -1.11 28.87
CA GLY A 308 2.20 -1.48 29.14
C GLY A 308 2.77 -2.62 28.29
N CYS A 309 1.99 -3.19 27.37
CA CYS A 309 2.48 -4.20 26.44
C CYS A 309 3.57 -3.59 25.52
N PRO A 310 4.80 -4.13 25.50
CA PRO A 310 5.85 -3.63 24.63
C PRO A 310 5.47 -3.74 23.16
N ALA A 311 5.53 -2.63 22.43
CA ALA A 311 5.22 -2.58 21.01
C ALA A 311 6.44 -2.86 20.12
N GLN A 312 6.20 -3.53 18.98
CA GLN A 312 7.12 -3.61 17.85
C GLN A 312 6.81 -2.49 16.84
N GLY A 313 5.55 -2.35 16.47
CA GLY A 313 5.06 -1.33 15.53
C GLY A 313 5.01 -1.81 14.09
N THR A 314 3.98 -1.37 13.37
CA THR A 314 3.76 -1.73 11.96
C THR A 314 4.02 -0.53 11.07
N PRO A 315 5.14 -0.46 10.32
CA PRO A 315 5.36 0.62 9.37
C PRO A 315 4.28 0.64 8.28
N PHE A 316 4.02 1.83 7.74
CA PHE A 316 3.09 2.09 6.64
C PHE A 316 1.62 1.82 6.99
N THR A 317 1.24 2.07 8.25
CA THR A 317 -0.14 2.02 8.74
C THR A 317 -0.43 3.25 9.58
N ALA A 318 -1.71 3.58 9.77
CA ALA A 318 -2.10 4.72 10.59
C ALA A 318 -2.05 4.38 12.08
N GLY A 319 -1.23 5.11 12.84
CA GLY A 319 -1.07 4.90 14.28
C GLY A 319 -2.34 5.19 15.07
N ILE A 320 -2.62 4.38 16.10
CA ILE A 320 -3.75 4.60 17.03
C ILE A 320 -3.23 5.01 18.41
N ASP A 321 -2.13 4.44 18.86
CA ASP A 321 -1.44 4.82 20.10
C ASP A 321 0.00 5.29 19.83
N ASP A 322 0.53 6.05 20.79
CA ASP A 322 1.87 6.63 20.71
C ASP A 322 2.99 5.57 20.72
N ALA A 323 2.77 4.42 21.36
CA ALA A 323 3.73 3.33 21.46
C ALA A 323 3.86 2.53 20.15
N GLY A 324 2.85 2.62 19.27
CA GLY A 324 2.73 1.86 18.04
C GLY A 324 2.27 0.42 18.27
N LEU A 325 1.60 0.10 19.36
CA LEU A 325 1.06 -1.25 19.59
C LEU A 325 -0.09 -1.54 18.62
N LEU A 326 -0.96 -0.55 18.41
CA LEU A 326 -2.12 -0.60 17.55
C LEU A 326 -1.97 0.39 16.40
N SER A 327 -2.33 -0.07 15.21
CA SER A 327 -2.39 0.75 14.01
C SER A 327 -3.42 0.17 13.05
N TRP A 328 -3.81 0.92 12.03
CA TRP A 328 -4.83 0.48 11.08
C TRP A 328 -4.50 0.80 9.62
N GLY A 329 -5.24 0.16 8.72
CA GLY A 329 -5.21 0.44 7.29
C GLY A 329 -6.55 0.11 6.65
N MET A 330 -6.75 0.60 5.43
CA MET A 330 -7.90 0.28 4.61
C MET A 330 -7.39 -0.30 3.29
N ASP A 331 -7.85 -1.48 2.90
CA ASP A 331 -7.46 -2.01 1.58
C ASP A 331 -8.00 -1.11 0.46
N PRO A 332 -7.19 -0.89 -0.59
CA PRO A 332 -7.58 -0.05 -1.73
C PRO A 332 -8.80 -0.65 -2.46
N PRO A 333 -9.64 0.19 -3.09
CA PRO A 333 -10.65 -0.25 -4.05
C PRO A 333 -10.04 -1.16 -5.13
N SER A 334 -10.86 -2.01 -5.76
CA SER A 334 -10.41 -2.89 -6.85
C SER A 334 -9.79 -2.11 -8.01
N GLU A 335 -10.30 -0.92 -8.30
CA GLU A 335 -9.84 -0.06 -9.39
C GLU A 335 -8.45 0.57 -9.13
N GLU A 336 -7.98 0.55 -7.87
CA GLU A 336 -6.70 1.13 -7.45
C GLU A 336 -5.57 0.08 -7.33
N ARG A 337 -5.88 -1.19 -7.59
CA ARG A 337 -4.93 -2.30 -7.51
C ARG A 337 -4.01 -2.30 -8.73
N MET A 338 -2.79 -2.79 -8.56
CA MET A 338 -1.92 -2.98 -9.72
C MET A 338 -2.52 -4.02 -10.68
N PRO A 339 -2.64 -3.68 -11.99
CA PRO A 339 -3.01 -4.64 -13.03
C PRO A 339 -2.11 -5.89 -12.98
N GLY A 340 -2.66 -7.06 -13.31
CA GLY A 340 -1.90 -8.32 -13.40
C GLY A 340 -1.58 -9.02 -12.08
N SER A 341 -1.80 -8.39 -10.93
CA SER A 341 -1.49 -9.04 -9.64
C SER A 341 -2.40 -10.23 -9.31
N GLY A 342 -3.61 -10.30 -9.89
CA GLY A 342 -4.58 -11.40 -9.76
C GLY A 342 -5.10 -11.66 -8.34
N LEU A 343 -4.45 -11.10 -7.31
CA LEU A 343 -4.71 -11.31 -5.90
C LEU A 343 -5.09 -9.99 -5.22
N PRO A 344 -6.01 -10.01 -4.24
CA PRO A 344 -6.36 -8.82 -3.47
C PRO A 344 -5.13 -8.22 -2.78
N GLU A 345 -4.73 -7.01 -3.19
CA GLU A 345 -3.58 -6.31 -2.63
C GLU A 345 -3.92 -5.77 -1.24
N SER A 346 -3.16 -6.17 -0.22
CA SER A 346 -3.34 -5.60 1.13
C SER A 346 -2.84 -4.15 1.18
N TRP A 347 -3.44 -3.30 2.02
CA TRP A 347 -3.04 -1.91 2.26
C TRP A 347 -1.52 -1.72 2.32
N ARG A 348 -0.82 -2.48 3.20
CA ARG A 348 0.64 -2.34 3.35
C ARG A 348 1.39 -2.68 2.07
N LEU A 349 0.97 -3.72 1.36
CA LEU A 349 1.60 -4.12 0.09
C LEU A 349 1.39 -3.06 -0.99
N TRP A 350 0.16 -2.53 -1.08
CA TRP A 350 -0.19 -1.43 -1.98
C TRP A 350 0.68 -0.19 -1.72
N VAL A 351 0.83 0.21 -0.45
CA VAL A 351 1.68 1.34 -0.04
C VAL A 351 3.15 1.06 -0.38
N THR A 352 3.68 -0.12 -0.04
CA THR A 352 5.11 -0.41 -0.25
C THR A 352 5.47 -0.53 -1.73
N ASN A 353 4.56 -1.04 -2.57
CA ASN A 353 4.75 -1.09 -4.02
C ASN A 353 4.90 0.32 -4.61
N ARG A 354 4.00 1.24 -4.26
CA ARG A 354 4.03 2.64 -4.72
C ARG A 354 5.25 3.40 -4.24
N LEU A 355 5.56 3.25 -2.96
CA LEU A 355 6.77 3.84 -2.37
C LEU A 355 8.02 3.31 -3.06
N ALA A 356 8.09 2.01 -3.34
CA ALA A 356 9.25 1.42 -4.00
C ALA A 356 9.42 1.90 -5.45
N VAL A 357 8.34 2.02 -6.22
CA VAL A 357 8.39 2.58 -7.58
C VAL A 357 8.90 4.01 -7.55
N ALA A 358 8.32 4.87 -6.71
CA ALA A 358 8.71 6.27 -6.62
C ALA A 358 10.15 6.44 -6.10
N LEU A 359 10.55 5.60 -5.12
CA LEU A 359 11.90 5.63 -4.57
C LEU A 359 12.94 5.16 -5.58
N ALA A 360 12.65 4.11 -6.36
CA ALA A 360 13.52 3.64 -7.44
C ALA A 360 13.71 4.73 -8.51
N ALA A 361 12.62 5.37 -8.94
CA ALA A 361 12.69 6.48 -9.90
C ALA A 361 13.55 7.64 -9.38
N ALA A 362 13.36 8.05 -8.12
CA ALA A 362 14.13 9.13 -7.52
C ALA A 362 15.60 8.81 -7.24
N LYS A 363 15.96 7.54 -7.03
CA LYS A 363 17.37 7.16 -6.87
C LYS A 363 18.19 7.33 -8.15
N VAL A 364 17.56 7.25 -9.31
CA VAL A 364 18.23 7.39 -10.62
C VAL A 364 18.38 8.86 -11.02
N THR A 365 17.50 9.75 -10.54
CA THR A 365 17.48 11.16 -10.91
C THR A 365 17.99 12.06 -9.78
N CYS A 366 19.05 12.85 -10.02
CA CYS A 366 19.48 13.89 -9.08
C CYS A 366 18.62 15.15 -9.27
N ALA A 367 17.53 15.27 -8.50
CA ALA A 367 16.49 16.29 -8.70
C ALA A 367 16.38 17.34 -7.58
N GLY A 368 17.41 17.47 -6.73
CA GLY A 368 17.38 18.43 -5.61
C GLY A 368 16.37 18.10 -4.50
N ILE A 369 15.72 16.93 -4.56
CA ILE A 369 14.89 16.35 -3.51
C ILE A 369 15.46 14.98 -3.12
N GLU A 370 15.44 14.66 -1.83
CA GLU A 370 15.84 13.32 -1.38
C GLU A 370 14.85 12.26 -1.88
N PRO A 371 15.31 11.10 -2.38
CA PRO A 371 14.43 10.05 -2.89
C PRO A 371 13.27 9.67 -1.97
N TRP A 372 13.53 9.56 -0.66
CA TRP A 372 12.49 9.23 0.32
C TRP A 372 11.41 10.30 0.45
N GLN A 373 11.75 11.59 0.25
CA GLN A 373 10.80 12.70 0.28
C GLN A 373 9.95 12.71 -0.99
N PHE A 374 10.57 12.46 -2.14
CA PHE A 374 9.84 12.32 -3.41
C PHE A 374 8.80 11.19 -3.33
N ALA A 375 9.20 10.02 -2.81
CA ALA A 375 8.29 8.88 -2.67
C ALA A 375 7.07 9.21 -1.80
N LEU A 376 7.25 9.93 -0.69
CA LEU A 376 6.13 10.37 0.14
C LEU A 376 5.23 11.38 -0.57
N ARG A 377 5.80 12.40 -1.23
CA ARG A 377 5.01 13.37 -1.99
C ARG A 377 4.20 12.69 -3.09
N ARG A 378 4.81 11.76 -3.81
CA ARG A 378 4.11 10.96 -4.83
C ARG A 378 2.96 10.16 -4.23
N LEU A 379 3.16 9.51 -3.08
CA LEU A 379 2.12 8.75 -2.39
C LEU A 379 0.97 9.65 -1.92
N SER A 380 1.26 10.88 -1.49
CA SER A 380 0.22 11.81 -1.02
C SER A 380 -0.79 12.18 -2.11
N ILE A 381 -0.33 12.25 -3.36
CA ILE A 381 -1.18 12.50 -4.52
C ILE A 381 -2.14 11.34 -4.77
N GLU A 382 -1.85 10.13 -4.27
CA GLU A 382 -2.71 8.95 -4.36
C GLU A 382 -3.76 8.88 -3.23
N GLY A 383 -3.82 9.91 -2.38
CA GLY A 383 -4.79 10.00 -1.30
C GLY A 383 -4.34 9.28 -0.03
N VAL A 384 -3.05 9.29 0.27
CA VAL A 384 -2.53 8.91 1.59
C VAL A 384 -2.11 10.15 2.33
N ASP A 385 -2.66 10.36 3.51
CA ASP A 385 -2.10 11.34 4.44
C ASP A 385 -0.75 10.80 4.93
N ILE A 386 0.34 11.45 4.52
CA ILE A 386 1.71 11.01 4.84
C ILE A 386 2.16 11.37 6.25
N ASP A 387 1.39 12.18 6.97
CA ASP A 387 1.63 12.47 8.38
C ASP A 387 1.04 11.37 9.25
N THR A 388 -0.23 11.03 9.00
CA THR A 388 -0.94 10.04 9.80
C THR A 388 -0.86 8.63 9.23
N TRP A 389 -0.41 8.47 7.98
CA TRP A 389 -0.48 7.24 7.18
C TRP A 389 -1.91 6.74 6.95
N ALA A 390 -2.91 7.61 7.11
CA ALA A 390 -4.30 7.27 6.90
C ALA A 390 -4.66 7.35 5.41
N PRO A 391 -5.45 6.40 4.89
CA PRO A 391 -6.06 6.53 3.57
C PRO A 391 -7.13 7.63 3.56
N ASP A 392 -7.22 8.37 2.47
CA ASP A 392 -8.30 9.31 2.19
C ASP A 392 -9.62 8.55 1.96
N ARG A 393 -10.38 8.43 3.04
CA ARG A 393 -11.65 7.71 3.04
C ARG A 393 -12.67 8.31 2.08
N GLN A 394 -12.74 9.64 1.95
CA GLN A 394 -13.74 10.28 1.09
C GLN A 394 -13.47 9.95 -0.37
N ARG A 395 -12.21 10.10 -0.81
CA ARG A 395 -11.79 9.73 -2.17
C ARG A 395 -12.09 8.28 -2.51
N TRP A 396 -11.82 7.36 -1.59
CA TRP A 396 -12.00 5.93 -1.82
C TRP A 396 -13.46 5.46 -1.65
N HIS A 397 -14.32 6.29 -1.06
CA HIS A 397 -15.78 6.09 -1.06
C HIS A 397 -16.44 6.64 -2.34
N GLU A 398 -15.98 7.78 -2.87
CA GLU A 398 -16.55 8.46 -4.03
C GLU A 398 -16.26 7.75 -5.36
N LYS A 399 -15.07 7.16 -5.51
CA LYS A 399 -14.70 6.37 -6.71
C LYS A 399 -15.59 5.15 -7.00
N ARG A 400 -16.50 4.77 -6.09
CA ARG A 400 -17.51 3.71 -6.33
C ARG A 400 -18.85 4.20 -6.86
N ARG A 401 -19.07 5.53 -6.90
CA ARG A 401 -20.35 6.12 -7.32
C ARG A 401 -20.34 6.70 -8.74
N GLY A 402 -19.17 6.78 -9.36
CA GLY A 402 -19.01 7.00 -10.80
C GLY A 402 -18.69 5.67 -11.47
#